data_AF-A0A8K0D9N0-F1
#
_entry.id   AF-A0A8K0D9N0-F1
#
_cell.length_a   1.000
_cell.length_b   1.000
_cell.length_c   1.000
_cell.angle_alpha   90.00
_cell.angle_beta   90.00
_cell.angle_gamma   90.00
#
_symmetry.space_group_name_H-M   'P 1'
#
loop_
_entity.id
_entity.type
_entity.pdbx_description
1 polymer ?
#
loop_
_entity_poly.entity_id
_entity_poly.type
_entity_poly.pdbx_seq_one_letter_code
_entity_poly.pdbx_strand_id
1 'polypeptide(L)'
;MSNDSSDDNVPLQDLINTSKKKRIRCSVLEASKHLSNHTYETGMPCNCSNLRCFDVINSSKRQALNRNFNKMKDRNEQNAYLCGLISMKDICRRCPRKDESSTRLRDKSCPYKVRIQYAEGPFEEISVCQAAFISLHGVTNRRLCTIKWYMKTKVE
;
A
#
# COMPACT_ATOMS: atom_id res chain seq x y z
N MET A 1 43.33 67.70 -22.93
CA MET A 1 43.28 67.00 -24.23
C MET A 1 42.21 65.95 -24.12
N SER A 2 41.15 66.14 -24.89
CA SER A 2 39.97 65.28 -25.01
C SER A 2 40.28 64.06 -25.88
N ASN A 3 39.56 62.95 -25.63
CA ASN A 3 39.07 61.92 -26.56
C ASN A 3 38.80 60.65 -25.73
N ASP A 4 37.81 59.81 -25.94
CA ASP A 4 36.51 59.78 -26.62
C ASP A 4 35.90 58.41 -26.21
N SER A 5 34.71 58.07 -26.69
CA SER A 5 34.15 56.71 -26.83
C SER A 5 32.99 56.30 -25.91
N SER A 6 31.81 56.55 -26.48
CA SER A 6 30.74 55.58 -26.83
C SER A 6 29.73 55.12 -25.78
N ASP A 7 28.49 55.60 -26.03
CA ASP A 7 27.19 54.96 -25.87
C ASP A 7 27.17 53.44 -25.72
N ASP A 8 26.35 52.97 -24.77
CA ASP A 8 25.42 51.85 -24.97
C ASP A 8 24.24 52.00 -23.99
N ASN A 9 23.24 52.78 -24.41
CA ASN A 9 21.91 52.78 -23.81
C ASN A 9 21.17 51.52 -24.29
N VAL A 10 21.25 50.44 -23.51
CA VAL A 10 20.47 49.22 -23.80
C VAL A 10 19.06 49.38 -23.22
N PRO A 11 18.00 49.32 -24.05
CA PRO A 11 16.62 49.54 -23.63
C PRO A 11 16.14 48.55 -22.56
N LEU A 12 15.55 49.10 -21.50
CA LEU A 12 14.90 48.42 -20.38
C LEU A 12 13.59 47.72 -20.81
N GLN A 13 13.62 46.75 -21.73
CA GLN A 13 12.41 46.10 -22.24
C GLN A 13 12.34 44.57 -22.10
N ASP A 14 13.33 43.91 -21.51
CA ASP A 14 13.31 42.43 -21.36
C ASP A 14 12.76 41.91 -20.02
N LEU A 15 12.21 42.78 -19.16
CA LEU A 15 11.57 42.36 -17.90
C LEU A 15 10.16 41.77 -18.06
N ILE A 16 9.66 41.59 -19.29
CA ILE A 16 8.37 40.94 -19.55
C ILE A 16 8.57 39.48 -19.96
N ASN A 17 9.51 38.78 -19.33
CA ASN A 17 9.48 37.32 -19.38
C ASN A 17 8.50 36.83 -18.30
N THR A 18 7.22 36.80 -18.71
CA THR A 18 6.09 36.28 -17.95
C THR A 18 6.47 34.99 -17.23
N SER A 19 6.82 35.10 -15.95
CA SER A 19 6.98 33.96 -15.07
C SER A 19 5.58 33.37 -14.95
N LYS A 20 5.26 32.38 -15.79
CA LYS A 20 4.05 31.57 -15.65
C LYS A 20 4.08 31.07 -14.22
N LYS A 21 3.27 31.66 -13.34
CA LYS A 21 3.08 31.25 -11.95
C LYS A 21 2.82 29.75 -12.01
N LYS A 22 3.84 28.93 -11.71
CA LYS A 22 3.65 27.48 -11.65
C LYS A 22 2.60 27.28 -10.58
N ARG A 23 1.41 26.84 -10.99
CA ARG A 23 0.30 26.60 -10.08
C ARG A 23 0.83 25.69 -8.96
N ILE A 24 0.81 26.19 -7.72
CA ILE A 24 1.12 25.44 -6.49
C ILE A 24 -0.02 24.44 -6.25
N ARG A 25 -0.26 23.56 -7.23
CA ARG A 25 -1.23 22.45 -7.13
C ARG A 25 -0.57 21.21 -6.54
N CYS A 26 0.76 21.10 -6.60
CA CYS A 26 1.46 19.91 -6.15
C CYS A 26 1.58 19.83 -4.61
N SER A 27 1.91 20.91 -3.90
CA SER A 27 2.20 20.83 -2.46
C SER A 27 0.98 20.41 -1.60
N VAL A 28 -0.20 20.99 -1.82
CA VAL A 28 -1.40 20.64 -1.05
C VAL A 28 -1.92 19.23 -1.40
N LEU A 29 -1.87 18.85 -2.68
CA LEU A 29 -2.26 17.50 -3.12
C LEU A 29 -1.27 16.44 -2.61
N GLU A 30 0.02 16.74 -2.56
CA GLU A 30 1.05 15.87 -2.02
C GLU A 30 0.90 15.73 -0.51
N ALA A 31 0.65 16.82 0.22
CA ALA A 31 0.35 16.78 1.65
C ALA A 31 -0.93 15.96 1.93
N SER A 32 -1.97 16.13 1.12
CA SER A 32 -3.21 15.35 1.23
C SER A 32 -2.99 13.86 0.94
N LYS A 33 -2.21 13.51 -0.10
CA LYS A 33 -1.82 12.12 -0.39
C LYS A 33 -0.99 11.52 0.73
N HIS A 34 -0.03 12.27 1.27
CA HIS A 34 0.78 11.86 2.40
C HIS A 34 -0.12 11.56 3.60
N LEU A 35 -0.99 12.49 3.99
CA LEU A 35 -1.94 12.29 5.10
C LEU A 35 -2.84 11.07 4.88
N SER A 36 -3.36 10.87 3.66
CA SER A 36 -4.18 9.71 3.32
C SER A 36 -3.41 8.39 3.42
N ASN A 37 -2.09 8.39 3.24
CA ASN A 37 -1.26 7.18 3.37
C ASN A 37 -0.95 6.82 4.84
N HIS A 38 -1.28 7.67 5.79
CA HIS A 38 -0.97 7.48 7.22
C HIS A 38 -2.21 7.39 8.12
N THR A 39 -3.41 7.35 7.53
CA THR A 39 -4.69 7.39 8.23
C THR A 39 -5.45 6.06 8.16
N TYR A 40 -4.74 4.94 8.01
CA TYR A 40 -5.40 3.63 7.98
C TYR A 40 -5.87 3.24 9.38
N GLU A 41 -7.12 2.81 9.48
CA GLU A 41 -7.75 2.37 10.73
C GLU A 41 -8.11 0.89 10.67
N THR A 42 -8.10 0.25 11.83
CA THR A 42 -8.49 -1.15 11.92
C THR A 42 -10.00 -1.25 11.74
N GLY A 43 -10.42 -1.99 10.71
CA GLY A 43 -11.83 -2.19 10.37
C GLY A 43 -12.55 -3.18 11.29
N MET A 44 -13.78 -3.53 10.89
CA MET A 44 -14.64 -4.44 11.64
C MET A 44 -14.01 -5.82 11.83
N PRO A 45 -14.28 -6.49 12.98
CA PRO A 45 -13.83 -7.84 13.22
C PRO A 45 -14.39 -8.82 12.20
N CYS A 46 -13.59 -9.81 11.81
CA CYS A 46 -14.08 -10.89 10.98
C CYS A 46 -14.70 -12.00 11.86
N ASN A 47 -15.87 -12.51 11.46
CA ASN A 47 -16.57 -13.57 12.17
C ASN A 47 -16.14 -14.97 11.68
N CYS A 48 -14.85 -15.18 11.41
CA CYS A 48 -14.37 -16.46 10.88
C CYS A 48 -14.32 -17.52 11.99
N SER A 49 -15.07 -18.62 11.81
CA SER A 49 -15.15 -19.71 12.80
C SER A 49 -13.86 -20.53 12.90
N ASN A 50 -13.17 -20.73 11.76
CA ASN A 50 -12.00 -21.61 11.69
C ASN A 50 -10.75 -20.98 12.31
N LEU A 51 -10.45 -19.73 11.96
CA LEU A 51 -9.19 -19.07 12.35
C LEU A 51 -9.36 -18.11 13.52
N ARG A 52 -10.60 -17.73 13.87
CA ARG A 52 -10.92 -16.82 14.99
C ARG A 52 -9.95 -15.65 15.10
N CYS A 53 -9.67 -14.99 13.97
CA CYS A 53 -8.49 -14.13 13.83
C CYS A 53 -8.46 -12.97 14.84
N PHE A 54 -9.63 -12.42 15.21
CA PHE A 54 -9.73 -11.31 16.16
C PHE A 54 -9.64 -11.75 17.63
N ASP A 55 -9.86 -13.03 17.91
CA ASP A 55 -9.68 -13.61 19.24
C ASP A 55 -8.20 -13.94 19.48
N VAL A 56 -7.52 -14.48 18.46
CA VAL A 56 -6.09 -14.77 18.50
C VAL A 56 -5.26 -13.48 18.58
N ILE A 57 -5.70 -12.42 17.89
CA ILE A 57 -4.99 -11.14 17.83
C ILE A 57 -5.65 -10.12 18.77
N ASN A 58 -5.10 -10.01 19.98
CA ASN A 58 -5.53 -9.03 20.98
C ASN A 58 -5.58 -7.60 20.44
N SER A 59 -6.46 -6.78 21.00
CA SER A 59 -6.64 -5.37 20.59
C SER A 59 -5.33 -4.57 20.58
N SER A 60 -4.47 -4.75 21.59
CA SER A 60 -3.15 -4.09 21.66
C SER A 60 -2.25 -4.46 20.47
N LYS A 61 -2.24 -5.74 20.06
CA LYS A 61 -1.44 -6.22 18.92
C LYS A 61 -1.98 -5.66 17.60
N ARG A 62 -3.31 -5.55 17.47
CA ARG A 62 -3.96 -4.92 16.30
C ARG A 62 -3.55 -3.46 16.15
N GLN A 63 -3.56 -2.72 17.26
CA GLN A 63 -3.12 -1.32 17.27
C GLN A 63 -1.64 -1.20 16.92
N ALA A 64 -0.78 -2.11 17.41
CA ALA A 64 0.64 -2.13 17.04
C ALA A 64 0.84 -2.39 15.54
N LEU A 65 0.13 -3.37 14.97
CA LEU A 65 0.13 -3.64 13.52
C LEU A 65 -0.28 -2.41 12.71
N ASN A 66 -1.35 -1.74 13.13
CA ASN A 66 -1.85 -0.54 12.48
C ASN A 66 -0.82 0.61 12.56
N ARG A 67 -0.29 0.90 13.77
CA ARG A 67 0.74 1.93 13.97
C ARG A 67 1.97 1.69 13.11
N ASN A 68 2.43 0.44 13.02
CA ASN A 68 3.55 0.07 12.17
C ASN A 68 3.21 0.27 10.69
N PHE A 69 1.99 -0.05 10.27
CA PHE A 69 1.54 0.17 8.90
C PHE A 69 1.50 1.66 8.54
N ASN A 70 0.96 2.50 9.43
CA ASN A 70 0.92 3.94 9.28
C ASN A 70 2.28 4.61 9.46
N LYS A 71 3.33 3.92 9.90
CA LYS A 71 4.69 4.48 9.97
C LYS A 71 5.38 4.48 8.59
N MET A 72 5.01 3.57 7.70
CA MET A 72 5.62 3.46 6.36
C MET A 72 5.29 4.68 5.51
N LYS A 73 6.31 5.23 4.84
CA LYS A 73 6.26 6.55 4.19
C LYS A 73 5.47 6.51 2.88
N ASP A 74 5.75 5.50 2.07
CA ASP A 74 5.24 5.43 0.70
C ASP A 74 4.28 4.26 0.49
N ARG A 75 3.34 4.45 -0.44
CA ARG A 75 2.40 3.40 -0.85
C ARG A 75 3.11 2.17 -1.43
N ASN A 76 4.27 2.37 -2.04
CA ASN A 76 5.10 1.29 -2.57
C ASN A 76 5.72 0.46 -1.45
N GLU A 77 6.24 1.10 -0.41
CA GLU A 77 6.76 0.44 0.79
C GLU A 77 5.65 -0.38 1.48
N GLN A 78 4.46 0.22 1.65
CA GLN A 78 3.30 -0.48 2.16
C GLN A 78 2.90 -1.69 1.30
N ASN A 79 2.91 -1.55 -0.03
CA ASN A 79 2.59 -2.66 -0.92
C ASN A 79 3.65 -3.76 -0.84
N ALA A 80 4.94 -3.42 -0.74
CA ALA A 80 6.02 -4.38 -0.55
C ALA A 80 5.86 -5.14 0.78
N TYR A 81 5.50 -4.43 1.86
CA TYR A 81 5.15 -5.04 3.14
C TYR A 81 3.98 -6.03 3.01
N LEU A 82 2.86 -5.61 2.39
CA LEU A 82 1.69 -6.47 2.20
C LEU A 82 2.02 -7.69 1.31
N CYS A 83 2.82 -7.51 0.26
CA CYS A 83 3.31 -8.62 -0.57
C CYS A 83 4.11 -9.63 0.25
N GLY A 84 4.99 -9.18 1.16
CA GLY A 84 5.78 -10.07 2.02
C GLY A 84 4.95 -10.90 3.01
N LEU A 85 3.71 -10.48 3.28
CA LEU A 85 2.76 -11.18 4.14
C LEU A 85 1.82 -12.13 3.40
N ILE A 86 1.81 -12.08 2.07
CA ILE A 86 1.01 -12.92 1.19
C ILE A 86 1.92 -13.97 0.57
N SER A 87 1.56 -15.25 0.65
CA SER A 87 2.25 -16.28 -0.12
C SER A 87 1.38 -16.72 -1.29
N MET A 88 1.96 -16.89 -2.47
CA MET A 88 1.30 -17.52 -3.61
C MET A 88 1.69 -18.99 -3.62
N LYS A 89 0.71 -19.89 -3.53
CA LYS A 89 0.92 -21.34 -3.54
C LYS A 89 0.15 -21.98 -4.68
N ASP A 90 0.76 -22.97 -5.30
CA ASP A 90 0.12 -23.74 -6.35
C ASP A 90 -0.85 -24.73 -5.74
N ILE A 91 -1.99 -24.93 -6.40
CA ILE A 91 -3.00 -25.86 -5.90
C ILE A 91 -2.59 -27.27 -6.29
N CYS A 92 -2.10 -28.05 -5.32
CA CYS A 92 -1.59 -29.41 -5.55
C CYS A 92 -2.67 -30.41 -5.97
N ARG A 93 -3.92 -30.23 -5.51
CA ARG A 93 -5.04 -31.12 -5.85
C ARG A 93 -6.34 -30.33 -5.90
N ARG A 94 -7.10 -30.51 -6.98
CA ARG A 94 -8.46 -29.99 -7.12
C ARG A 94 -9.45 -31.11 -6.83
N CYS A 95 -10.44 -30.84 -5.98
CA CYS A 95 -11.58 -31.72 -5.75
C CYS A 95 -12.88 -30.97 -6.12
N PRO A 96 -13.10 -30.66 -7.41
CA PRO A 96 -14.31 -29.98 -7.82
C PRO A 96 -15.53 -30.88 -7.53
N ARG A 97 -16.57 -30.31 -6.91
CA ARG A 97 -17.84 -31.01 -6.62
C ARG A 97 -18.86 -30.89 -7.77
N LYS A 98 -18.52 -30.13 -8.81
CA LYS A 98 -19.34 -29.83 -9.99
C LYS A 98 -18.47 -29.94 -11.24
N ASP A 99 -19.09 -30.12 -12.39
CA ASP A 99 -18.39 -30.21 -13.68
C ASP A 99 -17.53 -28.97 -13.95
N GLU A 100 -16.33 -29.20 -14.51
CA GLU A 100 -15.32 -28.16 -14.74
C GLU A 100 -15.82 -27.02 -15.64
N SER A 101 -16.76 -27.29 -16.55
CA SER A 101 -17.38 -26.29 -17.43
C SER A 101 -18.18 -25.22 -16.69
N SER A 102 -18.68 -25.53 -15.49
CA SER A 102 -19.57 -24.67 -14.72
C SER A 102 -18.84 -23.80 -13.69
N THR A 103 -17.59 -24.11 -13.36
CA THR A 103 -16.89 -23.52 -12.20
C THR A 103 -15.57 -22.90 -12.64
N ARG A 104 -15.42 -21.59 -12.46
CA ARG A 104 -14.12 -20.92 -12.60
C ARG A 104 -13.15 -21.44 -11.53
N LEU A 105 -12.31 -22.39 -11.91
CA LEU A 105 -11.29 -22.95 -11.03
C LEU A 105 -10.26 -21.87 -10.69
N ARG A 106 -9.81 -21.87 -9.43
CA ARG A 106 -8.67 -21.04 -9.03
C ARG A 106 -7.38 -21.77 -9.43
N ASP A 107 -6.39 -21.00 -9.88
CA ASP A 107 -5.08 -21.53 -10.24
C ASP A 107 -4.12 -21.56 -9.05
N LYS A 108 -4.22 -20.54 -8.19
CA LYS A 108 -3.32 -20.32 -7.07
C LYS A 108 -4.12 -20.12 -5.78
N SER A 109 -3.57 -20.63 -4.68
CA SER A 109 -4.03 -20.37 -3.32
C SER A 109 -3.20 -19.25 -2.70
N CYS A 110 -3.85 -18.33 -1.99
CA CYS A 110 -3.19 -17.17 -1.37
C CYS A 110 -3.43 -17.19 0.15
N PRO A 111 -2.61 -17.91 0.94
CA PRO A 111 -2.61 -17.74 2.40
C PRO A 111 -2.11 -16.34 2.79
N TYR A 112 -2.72 -15.77 3.83
CA TYR A 112 -2.32 -14.48 4.42
C TYR A 112 -1.74 -14.72 5.80
N LYS A 113 -0.70 -13.96 6.13
CA LYS A 113 -0.07 -13.97 7.44
C LYS A 113 0.04 -12.56 7.99
N VAL A 114 0.18 -12.45 9.29
CA VAL A 114 0.57 -11.20 9.96
C VAL A 114 1.74 -11.47 10.89
N ARG A 115 2.67 -10.51 10.97
CA ARG A 115 3.85 -10.59 11.83
C ARG A 115 3.61 -9.80 13.09
N ILE A 116 3.63 -10.47 14.23
CA ILE A 116 3.43 -9.86 15.54
C ILE A 116 4.76 -9.87 16.29
N GLN A 117 5.15 -8.70 16.79
CA GLN A 117 6.30 -8.57 17.67
C GLN A 117 5.85 -8.66 19.12
N TYR A 118 6.52 -9.49 19.91
CA TYR A 118 6.36 -9.53 21.36
C TYR A 118 7.40 -8.63 22.03
N ALA A 119 7.10 -8.14 23.23
CA ALA A 119 7.96 -7.19 23.95
C ALA A 119 9.38 -7.74 24.18
N GLU A 120 9.51 -9.05 24.42
CA GLU A 120 10.79 -9.73 24.67
C GLU A 120 10.84 -11.05 23.89
N GLY A 121 10.73 -10.99 22.56
CA GLY A 121 10.75 -12.23 21.77
C GLY A 121 10.85 -12.04 20.25
N PRO A 122 10.98 -13.17 19.53
CA PRO A 122 11.02 -13.17 18.07
C PRO A 122 9.66 -12.76 17.47
N PHE A 123 9.68 -12.42 16.18
CA PHE A 123 8.44 -12.20 15.43
C PHE A 123 7.69 -13.52 15.25
N GLU A 124 6.41 -13.53 15.58
CA GLU A 124 5.51 -14.65 15.31
C GLU A 124 4.68 -14.38 14.05
N GLU A 125 4.59 -15.38 13.16
CA GLU A 125 3.74 -15.33 11.98
C GLU A 125 2.41 -16.05 12.23
N ILE A 126 1.31 -15.29 12.28
CA ILE A 126 -0.03 -15.83 12.50
C ILE A 126 -0.78 -15.86 11.16
N SER A 127 -1.37 -17.02 10.82
CA SER A 127 -2.21 -17.14 9.64
C SER A 127 -3.58 -16.49 9.84
N VAL A 128 -4.02 -15.69 8.88
CA VAL A 128 -5.29 -14.95 8.96
C VAL A 128 -6.14 -15.14 7.70
N CYS A 129 -7.46 -14.92 7.83
CA CYS A 129 -8.34 -14.91 6.68
C CYS A 129 -8.19 -13.62 5.87
N GLN A 130 -8.65 -13.63 4.61
CA GLN A 130 -8.59 -12.43 3.75
C GLN A 130 -9.32 -11.23 4.38
N ALA A 131 -10.48 -11.45 4.99
CA ALA A 131 -11.26 -10.39 5.62
C ALA A 131 -10.52 -9.79 6.83
N ALA A 132 -9.91 -10.63 7.67
CA ALA A 132 -9.07 -10.17 8.77
C ALA A 132 -7.88 -9.36 8.26
N PHE A 133 -7.20 -9.82 7.22
CA PHE A 133 -6.05 -9.11 6.65
C PHE A 133 -6.42 -7.70 6.17
N ILE A 134 -7.57 -7.58 5.50
CA ILE A 134 -8.16 -6.31 5.05
C ILE A 134 -8.46 -5.41 6.26
N SER A 135 -9.19 -5.94 7.26
CA SER A 135 -9.58 -5.17 8.45
C SER A 135 -8.39 -4.75 9.30
N LEU A 136 -7.41 -5.63 9.54
CA LEU A 136 -6.25 -5.37 10.40
C LEU A 136 -5.39 -4.21 9.86
N HIS A 137 -5.17 -4.17 8.55
CA HIS A 137 -4.37 -3.15 7.88
C HIS A 137 -5.19 -1.96 7.34
N GLY A 138 -6.52 -1.98 7.49
CA GLY A 138 -7.39 -0.90 6.99
C GLY A 138 -7.37 -0.74 5.47
N VAL A 139 -6.99 -1.78 4.73
CA VAL A 139 -6.85 -1.71 3.27
C VAL A 139 -8.14 -2.11 2.57
N THR A 140 -8.39 -1.57 1.39
CA THR A 140 -9.56 -1.96 0.58
C THR A 140 -9.34 -3.30 -0.11
N ASN A 141 -10.43 -4.04 -0.35
CA ASN A 141 -10.38 -5.29 -1.11
C ASN A 141 -9.78 -5.08 -2.51
N ARG A 142 -10.12 -3.96 -3.17
CA ARG A 142 -9.55 -3.58 -4.47
C ARG A 142 -8.02 -3.52 -4.44
N ARG A 143 -7.44 -2.89 -3.41
CA ARG A 143 -5.97 -2.81 -3.25
C ARG A 143 -5.35 -4.20 -3.13
N LEU A 144 -5.96 -5.08 -2.34
CA LEU A 144 -5.48 -6.45 -2.17
C LEU A 144 -5.58 -7.26 -3.47
N CYS A 145 -6.66 -7.12 -4.23
CA CYS A 145 -6.83 -7.77 -5.54
C CYS A 145 -5.78 -7.28 -6.55
N THR A 146 -5.49 -5.98 -6.56
CA THR A 146 -4.40 -5.42 -7.39
C THR A 146 -3.05 -6.03 -7.03
N ILE A 147 -2.71 -6.12 -5.74
CA ILE A 147 -1.47 -6.75 -5.28
C ILE A 147 -1.38 -8.21 -5.75
N LYS A 148 -2.45 -9.00 -5.55
CA LYS A 148 -2.49 -10.40 -6.02
C LYS A 148 -2.30 -10.54 -7.52
N TRP A 149 -2.90 -9.62 -8.29
CA TRP A 149 -2.76 -9.63 -9.75
C TRP A 149 -1.30 -9.42 -10.16
N TYR A 150 -0.63 -8.41 -9.59
CA TYR A 150 0.81 -8.19 -9.83
C TYR A 150 1.69 -9.37 -9.38
N MET A 151 1.33 -10.04 -8.28
CA MET A 151 2.04 -11.23 -7.83
C MET A 151 1.83 -12.41 -8.78
N LYS A 152 0.66 -12.53 -9.43
CA LYS A 152 0.40 -13.59 -10.42
C LYS A 152 1.22 -13.37 -11.69
N THR A 153 1.33 -12.12 -12.18
CA THR A 153 2.02 -11.80 -13.44
C THR A 153 3.54 -11.86 -13.37
N LYS A 154 4.16 -11.79 -12.18
CA LYS A 154 5.62 -11.82 -12.01
C LYS A 154 6.21 -13.23 -11.85
N VAL A 155 5.36 -14.26 -11.80
CA VAL A 155 5.77 -15.67 -11.59
C VAL A 155 5.90 -16.42 -12.93
N GLU A 156 5.70 -15.72 -14.05
CA GLU A 156 5.95 -16.18 -15.41
C GLU A 156 7.21 -15.49 -15.95
#